data_AF-A0A344UFH8-F1
#
_entry.id   AF-A0A344UFH8-F1
#
_cell.length_a   1.000
_cell.length_b   1.000
_cell.length_c   1.000
_cell.angle_alpha   90.00
_cell.angle_beta   90.00
_cell.angle_gamma   90.00
#
_symmetry.space_group_name_H-M   'P 1'
#
loop_
_entity.id
_entity.type
_entity.pdbx_description
1 polymer ?
#
loop_
_entity_poly.entity_id
_entity_poly.type
_entity_poly.pdbx_seq_one_letter_code
_entity_poly.pdbx_strand_id
1 'polypeptide(L)' 'MSLADLIQNPATGRLSHSKLWANVACAAATGMFVYQGVAGTLTADVWLIYLGVVGGYSAARSWIATKRDSKEANNA' A
#
# COMPACT_ATOMS: atom_id res chain seq x y z
N MET A 1 4.01 -12.57 -8.71
CA MET A 1 3.37 -11.24 -8.79
C MET A 1 4.17 -10.42 -9.79
N SER A 2 3.56 -9.99 -10.89
CA SER A 2 4.21 -9.04 -11.81
C SER A 2 4.16 -7.64 -11.18
N LEU A 3 5.17 -6.79 -11.41
CA LEU A 3 5.09 -5.36 -11.05
C LEU A 3 3.84 -4.69 -11.63
N ALA A 4 3.34 -5.21 -12.76
CA ALA A 4 2.09 -4.77 -13.36
C ALA A 4 0.86 -4.95 -12.45
N ASP A 5 0.81 -5.97 -11.59
CA ASP A 5 -0.31 -6.21 -10.65
C ASP A 5 -0.43 -5.14 -9.56
N LEU A 6 0.65 -4.38 -9.30
CA LEU A 6 0.57 -3.26 -8.36
C LEU A 6 -0.24 -2.11 -8.93
N ILE A 7 -0.28 -1.96 -10.26
CA ILE A 7 -0.80 -0.77 -10.93
C ILE A 7 -2.08 -1.09 -11.75
N GLN A 8 -2.18 -2.32 -12.26
CA GLN A 8 -3.31 -2.79 -13.04
C GLN A 8 -4.33 -3.56 -12.20
N ASN A 9 -5.56 -3.60 -12.70
CA ASN A 9 -6.61 -4.42 -12.15
C ASN A 9 -6.45 -5.86 -12.68
N PRO A 10 -6.23 -6.89 -11.83
CA PRO A 10 -5.93 -8.25 -12.28
C PRO A 10 -7.06 -8.90 -13.09
N ALA A 11 -8.30 -8.43 -12.95
CA ALA A 11 -9.44 -8.93 -13.72
C ALA A 11 -9.60 -8.29 -15.13
N THR A 12 -9.01 -7.12 -15.37
CA THR A 12 -9.23 -6.37 -16.63
C THR A 12 -7.95 -5.89 -17.32
N GLY A 13 -6.78 -6.04 -16.69
CA GLY A 13 -5.50 -5.53 -17.19
C GLY A 13 -5.41 -4.01 -17.29
N ARG A 14 -6.45 -3.27 -16.85
CA ARG A 14 -6.51 -1.79 -16.95
C ARG A 14 -5.90 -1.15 -15.71
N LEU A 15 -5.18 -0.04 -15.91
CA LEU A 15 -4.72 0.82 -14.83
C LEU A 15 -5.89 1.22 -13.93
N SER A 16 -5.79 0.89 -12.64
CA SER A 16 -6.79 1.31 -11.66
C SER A 16 -6.29 2.58 -11.01
N HIS A 17 -6.96 3.70 -11.30
CA HIS A 17 -6.58 5.04 -10.83
C HIS A 17 -6.35 5.07 -9.30
N SER A 18 -7.27 4.46 -8.53
CA SER A 18 -7.16 4.37 -7.07
C SER A 18 -5.99 3.48 -6.61
N LYS A 19 -5.68 2.38 -7.29
CA LYS A 19 -4.51 1.54 -6.96
C LYS A 19 -3.20 2.24 -7.34
N LEU A 20 -3.16 2.91 -8.49
CA LEU A 20 -2.01 3.69 -8.95
C LEU A 20 -1.67 4.76 -7.91
N TRP A 21 -2.64 5.62 -7.55
CA TRP A 21 -2.39 6.71 -6.59
C TRP A 21 -2.07 6.21 -5.19
N ALA A 22 -2.67 5.11 -4.73
CA ALA A 22 -2.32 4.53 -3.43
C ALA A 22 -0.85 4.07 -3.39
N ASN A 23 -0.36 3.41 -4.44
CA ASN A 23 1.04 3.00 -4.51
C ASN A 23 1.98 4.20 -4.72
N VAL A 24 1.59 5.19 -5.51
CA VAL A 24 2.36 6.43 -5.69
C VAL A 24 2.48 7.20 -4.37
N ALA A 25 1.41 7.30 -3.59
CA ALA A 25 1.43 7.91 -2.27
C ALA A 25 2.34 7.15 -1.30
N CYS A 26 2.27 5.82 -1.28
CA CYS A 26 3.20 4.98 -0.52
C CYS A 26 4.66 5.22 -0.96
N ALA A 27 4.93 5.22 -2.26
CA ALA A 27 6.27 5.45 -2.80
C ALA A 27 6.81 6.84 -2.47
N ALA A 28 5.98 7.88 -2.57
CA ALA A 28 6.34 9.24 -2.18
C ALA A 28 6.62 9.35 -0.68
N ALA A 29 5.80 8.71 0.17
CA ALA A 29 6.02 8.67 1.61
C ALA A 29 7.32 7.94 1.97
N THR A 30 7.61 6.81 1.34
CA THR A 30 8.87 6.08 1.51
C THR A 30 10.06 6.91 1.02
N GLY A 31 9.94 7.60 -0.11
CA GLY A 31 10.99 8.49 -0.62
C GLY A 31 11.30 9.63 0.35
N MET A 32 10.28 10.27 0.90
CA MET A 32 10.46 11.35 1.87
C MET A 32 11.03 10.84 3.20
N PHE A 33 10.64 9.65 3.64
CA PHE A 33 11.17 9.00 4.82
C PHE A 33 12.67 8.67 4.66
N VAL A 34 13.07 8.10 3.52
CA VAL A 34 14.49 7.84 3.19
C VAL A 34 15.28 9.14 3.13
N TYR A 35 14.75 10.16 2.46
CA TYR A 35 15.40 11.47 2.37
C TYR A 35 15.64 12.08 3.75
N GLN A 36 14.64 12.07 4.64
CA GLN A 36 14.79 12.59 6.01
C GLN A 36 15.76 11.74 6.85
N GLY A 37 15.82 10.43 6.61
CA GLY A 37 16.81 9.55 7.22
C GLY A 37 18.24 9.92 6.82
N VAL A 38 18.48 10.16 5.53
CA VAL A 38 19.79 10.58 5.01
C VAL A 38 20.16 12.01 5.47
N ALA A 39 19.18 12.91 5.51
CA ALA A 39 19.37 14.28 5.96
C ALA A 39 19.55 14.42 7.49
N GLY A 40 19.39 13.33 8.26
CA GLY A 40 19.48 13.35 9.71
C GLY A 40 18.33 14.07 10.42
N THR A 41 17.24 14.40 9.70
CA THR A 41 16.07 15.11 10.24
C THR A 41 14.95 14.16 10.66
N LEU A 42 15.23 12.86 10.73
CA LEU A 42 14.24 11.83 11.01
C LEU A 42 13.85 11.83 12.50
N THR A 43 12.69 12.38 12.81
CA THR A 43 12.10 12.38 14.15
C THR A 43 11.21 11.16 14.38
N ALA A 44 11.00 10.80 15.65
CA ALA A 44 10.15 9.68 16.05
C ALA A 44 8.70 9.84 15.55
N ASP A 45 8.18 11.06 15.50
CA ASP A 45 6.85 11.38 14.95
C ASP A 45 6.73 11.01 13.47
N VAL A 46 7.73 11.37 12.65
CA VAL A 46 7.78 11.02 11.22
C VAL A 46 7.84 9.52 11.05
N TRP A 47 8.57 8.83 11.94
CA TRP A 47 8.66 7.38 11.97
C TRP A 47 7.31 6.72 12.26
N LEU A 48 6.61 7.18 13.29
CA LEU A 48 5.29 6.67 13.67
C LEU A 48 4.23 6.97 12.61
N ILE A 49 4.23 8.16 12.03
CA ILE A 49 3.30 8.53 10.94
C ILE A 49 3.58 7.65 9.71
N TYR A 50 4.84 7.46 9.33
CA TYR A 50 5.22 6.63 8.20
C TYR A 50 4.78 5.17 8.40
N LEU A 51 5.11 4.57 9.54
CA LEU A 51 4.69 3.19 9.84
C LEU A 51 3.18 3.07 9.98
N GLY A 52 2.50 4.09 10.52
CA GLY A 52 1.03 4.12 10.60
C GLY A 52 0.38 4.12 9.22
N VAL A 53 0.87 4.94 8.29
CA VAL A 53 0.31 5.05 6.93
C VAL A 53 0.63 3.80 6.09
N VAL A 54 1.91 3.42 6.00
CA VAL A 54 2.33 2.28 5.16
C VAL A 54 1.90 0.96 5.76
N GLY A 55 2.08 0.79 7.08
CA GLY A 55 1.63 -0.38 7.81
C GLY A 55 0.11 -0.51 7.81
N GLY A 56 -0.61 0.60 8.05
CA GLY A 56 -2.08 0.64 8.00
C GLY A 56 -2.65 0.28 6.64
N TYR A 57 -2.06 0.81 5.55
CA TYR A 57 -2.45 0.44 4.18
C TYR A 57 -2.26 -1.07 3.94
N SER A 58 -1.12 -1.62 4.36
CA SER A 58 -0.80 -3.04 4.22
C SER A 58 -1.78 -3.93 4.99
N ALA A 59 -2.05 -3.59 6.25
CA ALA A 59 -2.97 -4.30 7.12
C ALA A 59 -4.40 -4.25 6.58
N ALA A 60 -4.89 -3.07 6.18
CA ALA A 60 -6.21 -2.90 5.60
C ALA A 60 -6.38 -3.71 4.29
N ARG A 61 -5.37 -3.67 3.42
CA ARG A 61 -5.38 -4.42 2.16
C ARG A 61 -5.41 -5.93 2.39
N SER A 62 -4.60 -6.43 3.33
CA SER A 62 -4.60 -7.84 3.71
C SER A 62 -5.95 -8.27 4.29
N TRP A 63 -6.52 -7.46 5.18
CA TRP A 63 -7.82 -7.73 5.79
C TRP A 63 -8.96 -7.79 4.78
N ILE A 64 -8.99 -6.86 3.81
CA ILE A 64 -9.97 -6.86 2.71
C ILE A 64 -9.82 -8.13 1.86
N ALA A 65 -8.59 -8.53 1.55
CA ALA A 65 -8.34 -9.76 0.79
C ALA A 65 -8.85 -11.01 1.53
N THR A 66 -8.54 -11.14 2.81
CA THR A 66 -9.03 -12.25 3.66
C THR A 66 -10.55 -12.30 3.72
N LYS A 67 -11.23 -11.15 3.90
CA LYS A 67 -12.70 -11.11 3.90
C LYS A 67 -13.32 -11.50 2.56
N ARG A 68 -12.67 -11.17 1.44
CA ARG A 68 -13.17 -11.53 0.10
C ARG A 68 -13.07 -13.03 -0.12
N ASP A 69 -11.94 -13.62 0.27
CA ASP A 69 -11.67 -15.06 0.21
C ASP A 69 -12.66 -15.85 1.08
N SER A 70 -12.91 -15.40 2.32
CA SER A 70 -13.90 -16.02 3.21
C SER A 70 -15.34 -15.94 2.65
N LYS A 71 -15.68 -14.85 1.95
CA LYS A 71 -17.01 -14.70 1.33
C LYS A 71 -17.17 -15.60 0.10
N GLU A 72 -16.11 -15.79 -0.69
CA GLU A 72 -16.11 -16.75 -1.81
C GLU A 72 -16.21 -18.20 -1.30
N ALA A 73 -15.52 -18.55 -0.22
CA ALA A 73 -15.58 -19.88 0.40
C ALA A 73 -16.95 -20.23 1.02
N ASN A 74 -17.69 -19.26 1.57
CA ASN A 74 -19.00 -19.50 2.18
C ASN A 74 -20.17 -19.56 1.15
N ASN A 75 -19.92 -19.19 -0.10
CA ASN A 75 -20.90 -19.24 -1.19
C ASN A 75 -20.72 -20.48 -2.09
N ALA A 76 -19.77 -21.36 -1.77
CA ALA A 76 -19.49 -22.63 -2.47
C ALA A 76 -20.01 -23.81 -1.65
#